data_AF-A0A2Z6MVB0-F1
#
_entry.id   AF-A0A2Z6MVB0-F1
#
_cell.length_a   1.000
_cell.length_b   1.000
_cell.length_c   1.000
_cell.angle_alpha   90.00
_cell.angle_beta   90.00
_cell.angle_gamma   90.00
#
_symmetry.space_group_name_H-M   'P 1'
#
loop_
_entity.id
_entity.type
_entity.pdbx_description
1 polymer ?
#
loop_
_entity_poly.entity_id
_entity_poly.type
_entity_poly.pdbx_seq_one_letter_code
_entity_poly.pdbx_strand_id
1 'polypeptide(L)'
;MVGPRVLQGESLEAFNEGVGHILNRWLALQTDVDYKWSGDNLKSQQLISDVRTWFAQSKEPLHIDELKTLINEGVNAAFDLLIEDGSNEDMIKELTMIYEECLNGDFRTIDILREVSDILKSTASTTTTTRSDAKVREPMSSNKMLLAGYLAHEFLTKGTLMGKPFVPSEWQTEEEENDDSEEEGEAMPRTLDQDEDGKVCESYEDVKGW
;
A
#
# COMPACT_ATOMS: atom_id res chain seq x y z
N MET A 1 11.82 -43.57 25.14
CA MET A 1 12.29 -42.90 23.91
C MET A 1 11.06 -42.50 23.12
N VAL A 2 10.70 -41.23 23.15
CA VAL A 2 9.66 -40.71 22.25
C VAL A 2 10.35 -40.61 20.89
N GLY A 3 9.82 -41.30 19.88
CA GLY A 3 10.34 -41.22 18.51
C GLY A 3 10.25 -39.78 17.97
N PRO A 4 10.94 -39.46 16.86
CA PRO A 4 10.82 -38.15 16.24
C PRO A 4 9.34 -37.86 15.98
N ARG A 5 8.84 -36.74 16.49
CA ARG A 5 7.44 -36.37 16.28
C ARG A 5 7.37 -35.79 14.88
N VAL A 6 6.51 -36.36 14.06
CA VAL A 6 6.31 -35.96 12.67
C VAL A 6 4.84 -35.59 12.52
N LEU A 7 4.56 -34.46 11.88
CA LEU A 7 3.20 -34.08 11.51
C LEU A 7 2.64 -35.10 10.51
N GLN A 8 1.47 -35.68 10.81
CA GLN A 8 0.84 -36.70 9.99
C GLN A 8 -0.67 -36.56 9.97
N GLY A 9 -1.28 -36.88 8.83
CA GLY A 9 -2.73 -36.85 8.66
C GLY A 9 -3.30 -35.44 8.83
N GLU A 10 -4.34 -35.33 9.65
CA GLU A 10 -5.09 -34.09 9.88
C GLU A 10 -4.21 -32.95 10.44
N SER A 11 -3.23 -33.25 11.32
CA SER A 11 -2.36 -32.21 11.87
C SER A 11 -1.42 -31.60 10.83
N LEU A 12 -1.00 -32.39 9.84
CA LEU A 12 -0.20 -31.89 8.72
C LEU A 12 -1.03 -31.01 7.78
N GLU A 13 -2.28 -31.37 7.53
CA GLU A 13 -3.19 -30.57 6.71
C GLU A 13 -3.50 -29.23 7.36
N ALA A 14 -3.86 -29.24 8.65
CA ALA A 14 -4.10 -28.02 9.42
C ALA A 14 -2.85 -27.13 9.49
N PHE A 15 -1.67 -27.72 9.70
CA PHE A 15 -0.40 -26.99 9.64
C PHE A 15 -0.17 -26.35 8.27
N ASN A 16 -0.35 -27.12 7.18
CA ASN A 16 -0.18 -26.61 5.82
C ASN A 16 -1.12 -25.44 5.52
N GLU A 17 -2.36 -25.51 6.01
CA GLU A 17 -3.32 -24.40 5.96
C GLU A 17 -2.77 -23.16 6.71
N GLY A 18 -2.32 -23.33 7.96
CA GLY A 18 -1.71 -22.28 8.76
C GLY A 18 -0.50 -21.60 8.10
N VAL A 19 0.42 -22.38 7.51
CA VAL A 19 1.57 -21.87 6.73
C VAL A 19 1.10 -20.95 5.61
N GLY A 20 0.03 -21.34 4.91
CA GLY A 20 -0.56 -20.53 3.85
C GLY A 20 -1.10 -19.20 4.37
N HIS A 21 -1.80 -19.20 5.51
CA HIS A 21 -2.33 -17.96 6.10
C HIS A 21 -1.23 -16.99 6.52
N ILE A 22 -0.19 -17.49 7.23
CA ILE A 22 0.92 -16.67 7.72
C ILE A 22 1.68 -16.04 6.55
N LEU A 23 2.10 -16.85 5.57
CA LEU A 23 2.89 -16.36 4.43
C LEU A 23 2.10 -15.41 3.54
N ASN A 24 0.82 -15.69 3.25
CA ASN A 24 0.01 -14.77 2.45
C ASN A 24 -0.19 -13.43 3.16
N ARG A 25 -0.45 -13.43 4.47
CA ARG A 25 -0.57 -12.21 5.27
C ARG A 25 0.74 -11.43 5.28
N TRP A 26 1.85 -12.10 5.55
CA TRP A 26 3.16 -11.45 5.62
C TRP A 26 3.62 -10.92 4.27
N LEU A 27 3.51 -11.69 3.19
CA LEU A 27 3.83 -11.22 1.83
C LEU A 27 2.99 -10.01 1.43
N ALA A 28 1.69 -10.00 1.78
CA ALA A 28 0.83 -8.86 1.54
C ALA A 28 1.31 -7.58 2.24
N LEU A 29 1.89 -7.69 3.45
CA LEU A 29 2.49 -6.56 4.17
C LEU A 29 3.81 -6.09 3.53
N GLN A 30 4.59 -7.01 2.96
CA GLN A 30 5.89 -6.69 2.35
C GLN A 30 5.76 -6.03 0.99
N THR A 31 4.72 -6.36 0.22
CA THR A 31 4.60 -5.88 -1.16
C THR A 31 3.97 -4.49 -1.31
N ASP A 32 3.63 -3.77 -0.22
CA ASP A 32 3.05 -2.40 -0.04
C ASP A 32 2.62 -1.60 -1.29
N VAL A 33 1.99 -2.26 -2.26
CA VAL A 33 1.72 -1.70 -3.58
C VAL A 33 0.42 -2.31 -4.04
N ASP A 34 -0.44 -1.43 -4.57
CA ASP A 34 -1.51 -1.72 -5.52
C ASP A 34 -1.00 -2.44 -6.80
N TYR A 35 -0.03 -3.37 -6.68
CA TYR A 35 0.42 -4.25 -7.74
C TYR A 35 -0.59 -5.38 -7.82
N LYS A 36 -1.75 -5.00 -8.35
CA LYS A 36 -2.84 -5.82 -8.87
C LYS A 36 -2.68 -7.29 -8.46
N TRP A 37 -3.25 -7.61 -7.30
CA TRP A 37 -3.51 -8.97 -6.83
C TRP A 37 -4.48 -9.65 -7.80
N SER A 38 -4.04 -9.86 -9.04
CA SER A 38 -4.65 -10.82 -9.94
C SER A 38 -4.28 -12.17 -9.36
N GLY A 39 -5.29 -13.00 -9.10
CA GLY A 39 -5.24 -14.29 -8.41
C GLY A 39 -4.34 -15.38 -9.02
N ASP A 40 -3.27 -15.01 -9.72
CA ASP A 40 -2.24 -15.84 -10.31
C ASP A 40 -0.88 -15.57 -9.65
N ASN A 41 -0.85 -15.46 -8.32
CA ASN A 41 0.41 -15.33 -7.58
C ASN A 41 1.11 -16.69 -7.47
N LEU A 42 1.46 -17.27 -8.62
CA LEU A 42 2.16 -18.55 -8.75
C LEU A 42 3.46 -18.55 -7.93
N LYS A 43 4.12 -17.40 -7.80
CA LYS A 43 5.37 -17.27 -7.06
C LYS A 43 5.19 -17.37 -5.54
N SER A 44 4.14 -16.76 -4.97
CA SER A 44 3.79 -16.97 -3.56
C SER A 44 3.37 -18.41 -3.31
N GLN A 45 2.60 -19.01 -4.22
CA GLN A 45 2.18 -20.39 -4.08
C GLN A 45 3.38 -21.33 -4.15
N GLN A 46 4.38 -21.00 -4.98
CA GLN A 46 5.66 -21.69 -5.01
C GLN A 46 6.39 -21.55 -3.68
N LEU A 47 6.55 -20.34 -3.16
CA LEU A 47 7.19 -20.11 -1.86
C LEU A 47 6.48 -20.86 -0.72
N ILE A 48 5.14 -20.81 -0.69
CA ILE A 48 4.32 -21.55 0.27
C ILE A 48 4.55 -23.06 0.11
N SER A 49 4.59 -23.57 -1.13
CA SER A 49 4.86 -24.96 -1.42
C SER A 49 6.26 -25.39 -0.97
N ASP A 50 7.27 -24.54 -1.19
CA ASP A 50 8.66 -24.80 -0.81
C ASP A 50 8.79 -24.86 0.71
N VAL A 51 8.18 -23.91 1.43
CA VAL A 51 8.14 -23.91 2.89
C VAL A 51 7.41 -25.15 3.44
N ARG A 52 6.24 -25.50 2.90
CA ARG A 52 5.51 -26.72 3.28
C ARG A 52 6.35 -27.98 3.06
N THR A 53 7.03 -28.05 1.93
CA THR A 53 7.90 -29.17 1.57
C THR A 53 9.09 -29.26 2.51
N TRP A 54 9.70 -28.13 2.86
CA TRP A 54 10.78 -28.07 3.83
C TRP A 54 10.35 -28.61 5.19
N PHE A 55 9.20 -28.16 5.71
CA PHE A 55 8.66 -28.66 6.98
C PHE A 55 8.33 -30.17 6.93
N ALA A 56 7.77 -30.66 5.83
CA ALA A 56 7.46 -32.09 5.67
C ALA A 56 8.71 -32.98 5.64
N GLN A 57 9.84 -32.45 5.18
CA GLN A 57 11.12 -33.17 5.13
C GLN A 57 11.99 -32.94 6.38
N SER A 58 11.74 -31.85 7.11
CA SER A 58 12.45 -31.49 8.32
C SER A 58 12.30 -32.57 9.40
N LYS A 59 13.35 -32.76 10.20
CA LYS A 59 13.37 -33.67 11.35
C LYS A 59 13.65 -32.85 12.60
N GLU A 60 13.03 -33.21 13.72
CA GLU A 60 13.38 -32.59 15.01
C GLU A 60 14.87 -32.79 15.33
N PRO A 61 15.60 -31.75 15.76
CA PRO A 61 15.17 -30.35 15.94
C PRO A 61 15.18 -29.52 14.64
N LEU A 62 14.24 -28.58 14.52
CA LEU A 62 14.16 -27.69 13.35
C LEU A 62 15.40 -26.79 13.24
N HIS A 63 16.01 -26.76 12.05
CA HIS A 63 17.12 -25.86 11.74
C HIS A 63 16.57 -24.50 11.28
N ILE A 64 16.31 -23.61 12.24
CA ILE A 64 15.71 -22.29 12.00
C ILE A 64 16.53 -21.46 11.00
N ASP A 65 17.86 -21.58 11.01
CA ASP A 65 18.74 -20.86 10.08
C ASP A 65 18.51 -21.28 8.60
N GLU A 66 18.21 -22.56 8.36
CA GLU A 66 17.88 -23.06 7.03
C GLU A 66 16.51 -22.56 6.57
N LEU A 67 15.52 -22.55 7.47
CA LEU A 67 14.20 -21.96 7.20
C LEU A 67 14.30 -20.47 6.90
N LYS A 68 15.13 -19.73 7.66
CA LYS A 68 15.39 -18.30 7.43
C LYS A 68 16.02 -18.06 6.06
N THR A 69 17.00 -18.88 5.70
CA THR A 69 17.65 -18.81 4.39
C THR A 69 16.65 -19.10 3.27
N LEU A 70 15.86 -20.17 3.38
CA LEU A 70 14.82 -20.55 2.42
C LEU A 70 13.81 -19.41 2.18
N ILE A 71 13.33 -18.79 3.25
CA ILE A 71 12.37 -17.69 3.17
C ILE A 71 13.00 -16.46 2.52
N ASN A 72 14.20 -16.06 2.95
CA ASN A 72 14.87 -14.88 2.41
C ASN A 72 15.20 -15.05 0.92
N GLU A 73 15.75 -16.20 0.54
CA GLU A 73 16.03 -16.53 -0.86
C GLU A 73 14.75 -16.63 -1.68
N GLY A 74 13.71 -17.25 -1.12
CA GLY A 74 12.43 -17.42 -1.79
C GLY A 74 11.68 -16.11 -2.04
N VAL A 75 11.68 -15.20 -1.07
CA VAL A 75 11.09 -13.85 -1.23
C VAL A 75 11.91 -13.01 -2.20
N ASN A 76 13.23 -13.04 -2.10
CA ASN A 76 14.10 -12.35 -3.04
C ASN A 76 13.93 -12.89 -4.47
N ALA A 77 13.84 -14.21 -4.66
CA ALA A 77 13.63 -14.81 -5.97
C ALA A 77 12.23 -14.56 -6.54
N ALA A 78 11.20 -14.49 -5.68
CA ALA A 78 9.82 -14.31 -6.12
C ALA A 78 9.48 -12.84 -6.42
N PHE A 79 9.95 -11.92 -5.58
CA PHE A 79 9.50 -10.52 -5.55
C PHE A 79 10.64 -9.51 -5.64
N ASP A 80 11.90 -9.95 -5.76
CA ASP A 80 13.09 -9.08 -5.71
C ASP A 80 13.12 -8.19 -4.44
N LEU A 81 12.52 -8.70 -3.35
CA LEU A 81 12.43 -8.02 -2.07
C LEU A 81 13.56 -8.46 -1.15
N LEU A 82 14.26 -7.47 -0.59
CA LEU A 82 15.23 -7.67 0.49
C LEU A 82 14.56 -7.29 1.81
N ILE A 83 14.42 -8.27 2.71
CA ILE A 83 13.80 -8.07 4.02
C ILE A 83 14.88 -7.53 4.97
N GLU A 84 14.85 -6.22 5.22
CA GLU A 84 15.81 -5.53 6.11
C GLU A 84 15.22 -5.20 7.49
N ASP A 85 13.89 -5.28 7.64
CA ASP A 85 13.16 -4.84 8.84
C ASP A 85 13.09 -5.90 9.95
N GLY A 86 13.61 -7.11 9.71
CA GLY A 86 13.55 -8.23 10.64
C GLY A 86 12.19 -8.91 10.74
N SER A 87 11.19 -8.52 9.93
CA SER A 87 9.85 -9.13 9.95
C SER A 87 9.84 -10.61 9.60
N ASN A 88 10.83 -11.07 8.83
CA ASN A 88 11.07 -12.48 8.57
C ASN A 88 11.27 -13.28 9.86
N GLU A 89 11.96 -12.72 10.87
CA GLU A 89 12.20 -13.43 12.13
C GLU A 89 10.91 -13.67 12.91
N ASP A 90 10.01 -12.69 12.94
CA ASP A 90 8.73 -12.83 13.63
C ASP A 90 7.82 -13.81 12.90
N MET A 91 7.81 -13.77 11.57
CA MET A 91 7.09 -14.75 10.76
C MET A 91 7.63 -16.18 10.95
N ILE A 92 8.97 -16.35 11.00
CA ILE A 92 9.61 -17.65 11.26
C ILE A 92 9.26 -18.18 12.66
N LYS A 93 9.23 -17.31 13.68
CA LYS A 93 8.79 -17.70 15.02
C LYS A 93 7.34 -18.17 15.01
N GLU A 94 6.46 -17.48 14.29
CA GLU A 94 5.06 -17.86 14.16
C GLU A 94 4.90 -19.22 13.46
N LEU A 95 5.65 -19.46 12.36
CA LEU A 95 5.69 -20.76 11.68
C LEU A 95 6.17 -21.90 12.60
N THR A 96 7.23 -21.64 13.36
CA THR A 96 7.79 -22.61 14.31
C THR A 96 6.80 -22.91 15.45
N MET A 97 6.10 -21.88 15.93
CA MET A 97 5.07 -22.02 16.97
C MET A 97 3.91 -22.90 16.51
N ILE A 98 3.32 -22.63 15.33
CA ILE A 98 2.21 -23.45 14.83
C ILE A 98 2.65 -24.90 14.53
N TYR A 99 3.92 -25.11 14.16
CA TYR A 99 4.48 -26.45 13.99
C TYR A 99 4.50 -27.21 15.32
N GLU A 100 4.98 -26.59 16.40
CA GLU A 100 5.00 -27.19 17.74
C GLU A 100 3.59 -27.45 18.28
N GLU A 101 2.64 -26.52 18.09
CA GLU A 101 1.25 -26.70 18.48
C GLU A 101 0.60 -27.89 17.75
N CYS A 102 0.80 -27.99 16.44
CA CYS A 102 0.29 -29.11 15.65
C CYS A 102 0.91 -30.46 16.05
N LEU A 103 2.18 -30.47 16.46
CA LEU A 103 2.82 -31.67 17.03
C LEU A 103 2.20 -32.08 18.38
N ASN A 104 1.66 -31.12 19.13
CA ASN A 104 0.95 -31.35 20.39
C ASN A 104 -0.57 -31.60 20.20
N GLY A 105 -1.07 -31.43 18.97
CA GLY A 105 -2.50 -31.55 18.64
C GLY A 105 -3.33 -30.33 19.07
N ASP A 106 -2.70 -29.18 19.28
CA ASP A 106 -3.38 -27.90 19.48
C ASP A 106 -3.49 -27.16 18.14
N PHE A 107 -4.69 -26.72 17.80
CA PHE A 107 -5.00 -26.03 16.54
C PHE A 107 -5.59 -24.63 16.76
N ARG A 108 -5.56 -24.12 18.00
CA ARG A 108 -6.13 -22.80 18.34
C ARG A 108 -5.58 -21.67 17.48
N THR A 109 -4.26 -21.66 17.26
CA THR A 109 -3.63 -20.62 16.44
C THR A 109 -4.06 -20.71 14.98
N ILE A 110 -4.27 -21.92 14.45
CA ILE A 110 -4.79 -22.12 13.08
C ILE A 110 -6.23 -21.64 12.98
N ASP A 111 -7.08 -21.94 13.96
CA ASP A 111 -8.46 -21.44 14.01
C ASP A 111 -8.50 -19.90 14.01
N ILE A 112 -7.64 -19.25 14.80
CA ILE A 112 -7.49 -17.78 14.82
C ILE A 112 -7.02 -17.26 13.46
N LEU A 113 -6.02 -17.90 12.84
CA LEU A 113 -5.51 -17.51 11.52
C LEU A 113 -6.59 -17.59 10.43
N ARG A 114 -7.45 -18.61 10.48
CA ARG A 114 -8.59 -18.75 9.57
C ARG A 114 -9.58 -17.61 9.75
N GLU A 115 -9.97 -17.31 11.00
CA GLU A 115 -10.89 -16.20 11.30
C GLU A 115 -10.33 -14.85 10.82
N VAL A 116 -9.06 -14.56 11.10
CA VAL A 116 -8.39 -13.34 10.65
C VAL A 116 -8.35 -13.27 9.11
N SER A 117 -8.07 -14.38 8.45
CA SER A 117 -8.06 -14.43 6.97
C SER A 117 -9.44 -14.16 6.38
N ASP A 118 -10.50 -14.67 6.99
CA ASP A 118 -11.87 -14.45 6.53
C ASP A 118 -12.33 -13.01 6.74
N ILE A 119 -11.95 -12.39 7.86
CA ILE A 119 -12.19 -10.96 8.11
C ILE A 119 -11.50 -10.11 7.03
N LEU A 120 -10.22 -10.39 6.72
CA LEU A 120 -9.46 -9.65 5.70
C LEU A 120 -10.07 -9.78 4.30
N LYS A 121 -10.65 -10.95 3.95
CA LYS A 121 -11.38 -11.13 2.68
C LYS A 121 -12.70 -10.36 2.65
N SER A 122 -13.41 -10.31 3.79
CA SER A 122 -14.70 -9.61 3.90
C SER A 122 -14.55 -8.08 3.84
N THR A 123 -13.47 -7.53 4.39
CA THR A 123 -13.21 -6.08 4.33
C THR A 123 -12.88 -5.60 2.91
N ALA A 124 -12.27 -6.45 2.08
CA ALA A 124 -12.05 -6.17 0.66
C ALA A 124 -13.35 -6.15 -0.18
N SER A 125 -14.41 -6.82 0.28
CA SER A 125 -15.68 -6.98 -0.48
C SER A 125 -16.80 -6.01 -0.08
N THR A 126 -16.60 -5.17 0.94
CA THR A 126 -17.66 -4.26 1.44
C THR A 126 -17.56 -2.87 0.79
N THR A 127 -17.78 -2.80 -0.52
CA THR A 127 -18.35 -1.61 -1.18
C THR A 127 -19.23 -2.07 -2.34
N THR A 128 -20.42 -2.61 -2.05
CA THR A 128 -21.63 -2.51 -2.91
C THR A 128 -22.76 -3.37 -2.36
N THR A 129 -24.01 -2.90 -2.55
CA THR A 129 -25.31 -3.57 -2.30
C THR A 129 -25.86 -3.26 -0.90
N THR A 130 -26.93 -2.48 -0.68
CA THR A 130 -28.09 -2.12 -1.54
C THR A 130 -28.90 -0.99 -0.91
N ARG A 131 -29.26 0.04 -1.69
CA ARG A 131 -30.64 0.54 -1.82
C ARG A 131 -30.75 1.45 -3.05
N SER A 132 -31.46 0.95 -4.06
CA SER A 132 -32.15 1.64 -5.17
C SER A 132 -31.52 2.90 -5.79
N ASP A 133 -31.17 2.74 -7.07
CA ASP A 133 -31.18 3.74 -8.15
C ASP A 133 -30.25 4.97 -8.11
N ALA A 134 -29.70 5.22 -9.30
CA ALA A 134 -29.01 6.40 -9.79
C ALA A 134 -27.48 6.54 -9.55
N LYS A 135 -26.76 6.37 -10.68
CA LYS A 135 -25.46 6.94 -11.08
C LYS A 135 -24.23 6.51 -10.26
N VAL A 136 -23.45 5.62 -10.88
CA VAL A 136 -22.06 5.27 -10.55
C VAL A 136 -21.28 6.51 -10.10
N ARG A 137 -20.83 6.52 -8.83
CA ARG A 137 -19.82 7.45 -8.34
C ARG A 137 -18.62 6.62 -7.92
N GLU A 138 -17.47 6.95 -8.51
CA GLU A 138 -16.18 6.32 -8.20
C GLU A 138 -15.92 6.37 -6.69
N PRO A 139 -15.27 5.34 -6.12
CA PRO A 139 -14.88 5.36 -4.72
C PRO A 139 -13.93 6.55 -4.47
N MET A 140 -14.42 7.54 -3.73
CA MET A 140 -13.62 8.68 -3.32
C MET A 140 -12.60 8.20 -2.29
N SER A 141 -11.31 8.34 -2.60
CA SER A 141 -10.22 8.02 -1.66
C SER A 141 -10.41 8.73 -0.31
N SER A 142 -9.91 8.13 0.77
CA SER A 142 -10.09 8.59 2.16
C SER A 142 -9.87 10.11 2.35
N ASN A 143 -8.87 10.68 1.67
CA ASN A 143 -8.58 12.12 1.70
C ASN A 143 -9.75 12.99 1.19
N LYS A 144 -10.51 12.51 0.19
CA LYS A 144 -11.71 13.19 -0.33
C LYS A 144 -12.87 13.14 0.67
N MET A 145 -12.99 12.06 1.46
CA MET A 145 -14.04 11.96 2.49
C MET A 145 -13.79 12.92 3.66
N LEU A 146 -12.54 13.08 4.10
CA LEU A 146 -12.19 14.05 5.13
C LEU A 146 -12.47 15.49 4.66
N LEU A 147 -12.10 15.82 3.41
CA LEU A 147 -12.40 17.13 2.83
C LEU A 147 -13.92 17.36 2.72
N ALA A 148 -14.68 16.36 2.27
CA ALA A 148 -16.14 16.46 2.21
C ALA A 148 -16.77 16.67 3.60
N GLY A 149 -16.26 15.97 4.63
CA GLY A 149 -16.68 16.15 6.01
C GLY A 149 -16.39 17.56 6.53
N TYR A 150 -15.20 18.09 6.25
CA TYR A 150 -14.84 19.47 6.61
C TYR A 150 -15.74 20.50 5.92
N LEU A 151 -15.97 20.36 4.62
CA LEU A 151 -16.84 21.26 3.85
C LEU A 151 -18.29 21.20 4.32
N ALA A 152 -18.80 20.00 4.63
CA ALA A 152 -20.14 19.84 5.18
C ALA A 152 -20.28 20.49 6.56
N HIS A 153 -19.28 20.32 7.43
CA HIS A 153 -19.23 21.00 8.72
C HIS A 153 -19.17 22.52 8.57
N GLU A 154 -18.38 23.02 7.61
CA GLU A 154 -18.28 24.46 7.32
C GLU A 154 -19.64 25.04 6.89
N PHE A 155 -20.32 24.34 5.99
CA PHE A 155 -21.64 24.73 5.50
C PHE A 155 -22.69 24.76 6.62
N LEU A 156 -22.74 23.73 7.46
CA LEU A 156 -23.75 23.61 8.52
C LEU A 156 -23.50 24.57 9.68
N THR A 157 -22.23 24.81 10.03
CA THR A 157 -21.86 25.61 11.20
C THR A 157 -21.69 27.09 10.88
N LYS A 158 -21.19 27.42 9.68
CA LYS A 158 -20.82 28.79 9.29
C LYS A 158 -21.63 29.32 8.10
N GLY A 159 -22.36 28.45 7.39
CA GLY A 159 -23.01 28.84 6.14
C GLY A 159 -22.01 29.21 5.04
N THR A 160 -20.77 28.73 5.13
CA THR A 160 -19.70 29.01 4.16
C THR A 160 -19.27 27.73 3.45
N LEU A 161 -18.81 27.86 2.20
CA LEU A 161 -18.20 26.79 1.43
C LEU A 161 -16.83 27.28 0.93
N MET A 162 -15.75 26.60 1.31
CA MET A 162 -14.37 27.03 1.01
C MET A 162 -14.03 28.42 1.55
N GLY A 163 -14.52 28.77 2.74
CA GLY A 163 -14.27 30.06 3.37
C GLY A 163 -15.10 31.22 2.82
N LYS A 164 -15.98 31.00 1.83
CA LYS A 164 -16.87 32.02 1.26
C LYS A 164 -18.32 31.80 1.70
N PRO A 165 -19.10 32.86 2.01
CA PRO A 165 -20.52 32.72 2.33
C PRO A 165 -21.24 32.04 1.18
N PHE A 166 -22.02 31.00 1.49
CA PHE A 166 -22.80 30.29 0.50
C PHE A 166 -23.96 31.18 0.06
N VAL A 167 -23.86 31.75 -1.14
CA VAL A 167 -24.93 32.53 -1.78
C VAL A 167 -25.51 31.66 -2.91
N PRO A 168 -26.75 31.17 -2.81
CA PRO A 168 -27.35 30.28 -3.82
C PRO A 168 -27.64 30.91 -5.20
N SER A 169 -26.96 32.01 -5.61
CA SER A 169 -27.41 32.85 -6.74
C SER A 169 -26.37 33.16 -7.82
N GLU A 170 -25.23 32.49 -7.89
CA GLU A 170 -24.27 32.63 -9.00
C GLU A 170 -24.16 31.32 -9.80
N TRP A 171 -25.14 31.07 -10.68
CA TRP A 171 -25.02 30.08 -11.76
C TRP A 171 -25.63 30.63 -13.05
N GLN A 172 -25.12 31.77 -13.52
CA GLN A 172 -25.05 32.22 -14.92
C GLN A 172 -23.86 33.20 -14.88
N THR A 173 -22.75 33.03 -15.61
CA THR A 173 -22.66 32.88 -17.06
C THR A 173 -21.29 32.26 -17.38
N GLU A 174 -21.28 31.25 -18.25
CA GLU A 174 -20.12 30.90 -19.06
C GLU A 174 -19.91 32.07 -20.04
N GLU A 175 -18.87 32.88 -19.87
CA GLU A 175 -18.41 33.78 -20.94
C GLU A 175 -17.03 33.30 -21.39
N GLU A 176 -17.06 32.48 -22.45
CA GLU A 176 -16.05 32.53 -23.49
C GLU A 176 -15.97 33.98 -23.99
N GLU A 177 -14.82 34.62 -23.87
CA GLU A 177 -14.51 35.80 -24.67
C GLU A 177 -13.16 35.56 -25.36
N ASN A 178 -13.26 34.97 -26.55
CA ASN A 178 -12.38 35.34 -27.65
C ASN A 178 -12.77 36.78 -28.01
N ASP A 179 -11.84 37.72 -27.92
CA ASP A 179 -11.92 38.94 -28.72
C ASP A 179 -10.57 39.24 -29.35
N ASP A 180 -10.62 39.26 -30.67
CA ASP A 180 -9.56 39.51 -31.63
C ASP A 180 -9.69 41.00 -31.98
N SER A 181 -8.72 41.84 -31.60
CA SER A 181 -8.59 43.16 -32.20
C SER A 181 -7.14 43.69 -32.12
N GLU A 182 -6.48 43.61 -33.27
CA GLU A 182 -5.36 44.46 -33.66
C GLU A 182 -5.80 45.94 -33.64
N GLU A 183 -5.01 46.86 -33.08
CA GLU A 183 -4.57 48.07 -33.79
C GLU A 183 -3.46 48.82 -33.03
N GLU A 184 -2.45 49.25 -33.78
CA GLU A 184 -1.29 50.01 -33.34
C GLU A 184 -1.65 51.46 -32.97
N GLY A 185 -0.88 52.07 -32.06
CA GLY A 185 -1.00 53.49 -31.75
C GLY A 185 0.12 54.01 -30.85
N GLU A 186 1.13 54.59 -31.49
CA GLU A 186 2.25 55.31 -30.88
C GLU A 186 1.81 56.41 -29.89
N ALA A 187 2.58 56.62 -28.82
CA ALA A 187 3.26 57.90 -28.50
C ALA A 187 3.75 57.93 -27.03
N MET A 188 5.08 57.93 -26.85
CA MET A 188 5.73 58.45 -25.64
C MET A 188 5.65 59.99 -25.62
N PRO A 189 5.82 60.62 -24.44
CA PRO A 189 7.05 61.40 -24.27
C PRO A 189 7.79 61.14 -22.95
N ARG A 190 9.12 61.21 -23.08
CA ARG A 190 10.19 61.27 -22.05
C ARG A 190 10.02 62.51 -21.14
N THR A 191 10.61 62.66 -19.94
CA THR A 191 12.05 62.66 -19.56
C THR A 191 12.26 62.84 -18.04
N LEU A 192 13.51 62.60 -17.59
CA LEU A 192 14.24 63.00 -16.35
C LEU A 192 14.42 61.85 -15.35
N ASP A 193 15.61 61.38 -14.96
CA ASP A 193 16.98 61.89 -15.10
C ASP A 193 17.99 60.71 -15.18
N GLN A 194 19.16 60.97 -15.77
CA GLN A 194 20.34 60.10 -15.79
C GLN A 194 21.33 60.54 -14.72
N ASP A 195 21.80 59.61 -13.89
CA ASP A 195 23.06 59.75 -13.18
C ASP A 195 23.93 58.51 -13.45
N GLU A 196 25.15 58.81 -13.87
CA GLU A 196 26.19 57.93 -14.37
C GLU A 196 26.97 57.29 -13.22
N ASP A 197 27.22 55.98 -13.26
CA ASP A 197 28.46 55.40 -12.74
C ASP A 197 28.70 54.05 -13.39
N GLY A 198 29.59 54.06 -14.37
CA GLY A 198 29.98 52.89 -15.14
C GLY A 198 30.78 51.89 -14.31
N LYS A 199 30.39 50.62 -14.38
CA LYS A 199 31.35 49.52 -14.34
C LYS A 199 30.91 48.37 -15.23
N VAL A 200 31.55 48.29 -16.38
CA VAL A 200 31.60 47.11 -17.25
C VAL A 200 32.67 46.14 -16.72
N CYS A 201 32.33 44.86 -16.74
CA CYS A 201 33.12 43.67 -17.16
C CYS A 201 32.56 42.46 -16.40
N GLU A 202 31.72 41.61 -17.00
CA GLU A 202 32.06 40.54 -17.97
C GLU A 202 32.71 39.31 -17.29
N SER A 203 31.95 38.21 -17.34
CA SER A 203 32.32 36.78 -17.37
C SER A 203 33.41 36.22 -16.44
N TYR A 204 33.16 35.07 -15.80
CA TYR A 204 33.25 33.74 -16.40
C TYR A 204 32.71 32.72 -15.41
N GLU A 205 32.15 31.64 -15.97
CA GLU A 205 31.89 30.38 -15.30
C GLU A 205 33.17 29.84 -14.66
N ASP A 206 33.05 29.15 -13.52
CA ASP A 206 33.92 28.00 -13.32
C ASP A 206 33.25 26.91 -12.49
N VAL A 207 33.51 25.69 -12.96
CA VAL A 207 32.89 24.42 -12.61
C VAL A 207 34.00 23.57 -11.99
N LYS A 208 33.66 22.83 -10.92
CA LYS A 208 34.50 21.79 -10.25
C LYS A 208 35.66 22.37 -9.43
N GLY A 209 36.04 21.86 -8.26
CA GLY A 209 35.79 20.58 -7.62
C GLY A 209 37.12 20.13 -7.01
N TRP A 210 37.11 19.75 -5.74
CA TRP A 210 37.95 18.73 -5.08
C TRP A 210 37.37 18.47 -3.69
#